data_AF-A0A2V9LQZ2-F1
#
_entry.id   AF-A0A2V9LQZ2-F1
#
_cell.length_a   1.000
_cell.length_b   1.000
_cell.length_c   1.000
_cell.angle_alpha   90.00
_cell.angle_beta   90.00
_cell.angle_gamma   90.00
#
_symmetry.space_group_name_H-M   'P 1'
#
loop_
_entity.id
_entity.type
_entity.pdbx_description
1 polymer ?
#
loop_
_entity_poly.entity_id
_entity_poly.type
_entity_poly.pdbx_seq_one_letter_code
_entity_poly.pdbx_strand_id
1 'polypeptide(L)'
;AYEKQGLTPAPLADKGTLLRRVTYDLVGLPPSAREVALFLDDSSPQAYERVVDRLLGDEQHGVNYARHWLDLLRYVDTDEHMPAYTGIYRWREWVIHALNRDLPYDQFVKSQLLGDLMDDPAAMFAVGF
;
A
#
# COMPACT_ATOMS: atom_id res chain seq x y z
N ALA A 1 -8.38 28.42 3.91
CA ALA A 1 -9.40 28.77 2.89
C ALA A 1 -10.82 28.55 3.41
N TYR A 2 -11.13 27.39 4.01
CA TYR A 2 -12.46 27.05 4.53
C TYR A 2 -12.91 27.84 5.78
N GLU A 3 -12.01 28.19 6.70
CA GLU A 3 -12.36 29.01 7.89
C GLU A 3 -12.84 30.43 7.51
N LYS A 4 -12.28 30.99 6.43
CA LYS A 4 -12.70 32.28 5.87
C LYS A 4 -14.11 32.22 5.24
N GLN A 5 -14.63 31.02 5.01
CA GLN A 5 -15.98 30.76 4.52
C GLN A 5 -16.95 30.40 5.67
N GLY A 6 -16.51 30.52 6.94
CA GLY A 6 -17.34 30.19 8.10
C GLY A 6 -17.56 28.69 8.32
N LEU A 7 -16.74 27.83 7.69
CA LEU A 7 -16.85 26.39 7.82
C LEU A 7 -15.96 25.89 8.96
N THR A 8 -16.55 25.12 9.88
CA THR A 8 -15.85 24.47 10.99
C THR A 8 -15.41 23.05 10.60
N PRO A 9 -14.14 22.68 10.82
CA PRO A 9 -13.68 21.30 10.60
C PRO A 9 -14.46 20.30 11.46
N ALA A 10 -14.58 19.07 10.95
CA ALA A 10 -15.09 17.97 11.76
C ALA A 10 -14.19 17.73 12.99
N PRO A 11 -14.75 17.33 14.14
CA PRO A 11 -13.94 16.94 15.28
C PRO A 11 -13.03 15.75 14.94
N LEU A 12 -11.92 15.63 15.67
CA LEU A 12 -11.06 14.46 15.58
C LEU A 12 -11.86 13.19 15.91
N ALA A 13 -11.57 12.12 15.18
CA ALA A 13 -12.14 10.81 15.47
C ALA A 13 -11.71 10.32 16.85
N ASP A 14 -12.55 9.53 17.53
CA ASP A 14 -12.13 8.81 18.72
C ASP A 14 -11.02 7.81 18.38
N LYS A 15 -10.21 7.44 19.38
CA LYS A 15 -9.07 6.54 19.20
C LYS A 15 -9.43 5.22 18.49
N GLY A 16 -10.56 4.60 18.85
CA GLY A 16 -10.96 3.33 18.25
C GLY A 16 -11.27 3.47 16.77
N THR A 17 -12.03 4.51 16.42
CA THR A 17 -12.32 4.87 15.02
C THR A 17 -11.05 5.22 14.25
N LEU A 18 -10.14 5.98 14.85
CA LEU A 18 -8.88 6.38 14.23
C LEU A 18 -8.01 5.16 13.92
N LEU A 19 -7.84 4.24 14.88
CA LEU A 19 -7.10 2.99 14.69
C LEU A 19 -7.71 2.16 13.56
N ARG A 20 -9.03 1.94 13.61
CA ARG A 20 -9.71 1.14 12.60
C ARG A 20 -9.48 1.71 11.19
N ARG A 21 -9.65 3.02 11.01
CA ARG A 21 -9.46 3.68 9.71
C ARG A 21 -8.04 3.49 9.20
N VAL A 22 -7.04 3.84 10.03
CA VAL A 22 -5.65 3.76 9.58
C VAL A 22 -5.19 2.32 9.29
N THR A 23 -5.67 1.31 10.03
CA THR A 23 -5.36 -0.09 9.72
C THR A 23 -5.97 -0.51 8.39
N TYR A 24 -7.23 -0.17 8.12
CA TYR A 24 -7.83 -0.46 6.82
C TYR A 24 -7.13 0.29 5.68
N ASP A 25 -6.76 1.55 5.88
CA ASP A 25 -6.12 2.35 4.85
C ASP A 25 -4.73 1.81 4.51
N LEU A 26 -3.91 1.48 5.53
CA LEU A 26 -2.52 1.08 5.31
C LEU A 26 -2.37 -0.39 4.93
N VAL A 27 -3.08 -1.30 5.60
CA VAL A 27 -2.87 -2.76 5.41
C VAL A 27 -4.12 -3.49 4.90
N GLY A 28 -5.25 -2.80 4.73
CA GLY A 28 -6.47 -3.38 4.14
C GLY A 28 -7.24 -4.33 5.07
N LEU A 29 -6.79 -4.51 6.31
CA LEU A 29 -7.36 -5.44 7.29
C LEU A 29 -7.84 -4.69 8.54
N PRO A 30 -8.78 -5.25 9.31
CA PRO A 30 -9.13 -4.69 10.61
C PRO A 30 -7.99 -4.89 11.63
N PRO A 31 -7.87 -4.02 12.65
CA PRO A 31 -6.95 -4.26 13.76
C PRO A 31 -7.42 -5.46 14.59
N SER A 32 -6.48 -6.22 15.14
CA SER A 32 -6.78 -7.28 16.11
C SER A 32 -7.27 -6.71 17.44
N ALA A 33 -7.99 -7.53 18.22
CA ALA A 33 -8.45 -7.13 19.55
C ALA A 33 -7.28 -6.72 20.48
N ARG A 34 -6.11 -7.34 20.32
CA ARG A 34 -4.91 -6.99 21.07
C ARG A 34 -4.37 -5.61 20.70
N GLU A 35 -4.30 -5.30 19.41
CA GLU A 35 -3.84 -3.98 18.95
C GLU A 35 -4.79 -2.87 19.39
N VAL A 36 -6.10 -3.13 19.37
CA VAL A 36 -7.11 -2.20 19.90
C VAL A 36 -6.86 -1.94 21.38
N ALA A 37 -6.72 -2.99 22.21
CA ALA A 37 -6.47 -2.82 23.63
C ALA A 37 -5.17 -2.04 23.91
N LEU A 38 -4.07 -2.39 23.23
CA LEU A 38 -2.78 -1.70 23.38
C LEU A 38 -2.87 -0.22 22.99
N PHE A 39 -3.52 0.09 21.87
CA PHE A 39 -3.64 1.47 21.42
C PHE A 39 -4.56 2.31 22.31
N LEU A 40 -5.66 1.73 22.82
CA LEU A 40 -6.56 2.44 23.74
C LEU A 40 -5.85 2.80 25.05
N ASP A 41 -5.01 1.91 25.56
CA ASP A 41 -4.26 2.09 26.81
C ASP A 41 -3.02 3.02 26.66
N ASP A 42 -2.44 3.13 25.47
CA ASP A 42 -1.25 3.98 25.24
C ASP A 42 -1.59 5.48 25.29
N SER A 43 -1.39 6.12 26.43
CA SER A 43 -1.59 7.57 26.63
C SER A 43 -0.40 8.43 26.19
N SER A 44 0.64 7.84 25.59
CA SER A 44 1.80 8.61 25.14
C SER A 44 1.44 9.55 23.99
N PRO A 45 2.13 10.70 23.88
CA PRO A 45 1.90 11.65 22.79
C PRO A 45 2.29 11.09 21.41
N GLN A 46 2.95 9.93 21.35
CA GLN A 46 3.40 9.26 20.12
C GLN A 46 2.62 7.98 19.82
N ALA A 47 1.52 7.72 20.54
CA ALA A 47 0.78 6.46 20.42
C ALA A 47 0.31 6.21 18.98
N TYR A 48 -0.11 7.26 18.28
CA TYR A 48 -0.62 7.15 16.90
C TYR A 48 0.52 6.92 15.90
N GLU A 49 1.60 7.68 16.02
CA GLU A 49 2.79 7.56 15.18
C GLU A 49 3.37 6.15 15.25
N ARG A 50 3.46 5.55 16.45
CA ARG A 50 3.90 4.16 16.62
C ARG A 50 3.00 3.15 15.91
N VAL A 51 1.69 3.40 15.88
CA VAL A 51 0.76 2.56 15.13
C VAL A 51 1.03 2.70 13.63
N VAL A 52 1.18 3.92 13.14
CA VAL A 52 1.47 4.19 11.72
C VAL A 52 2.79 3.54 11.31
N ASP A 53 3.87 3.75 12.05
CA ASP A 53 5.20 3.19 11.76
C ASP A 53 5.16 1.66 11.71
N ARG A 54 4.47 1.04 12.66
CA ARG A 54 4.29 -0.42 12.70
C ARG A 54 3.51 -0.92 11.49
N LEU A 55 2.45 -0.22 11.08
CA LEU A 55 1.63 -0.60 9.93
C LEU A 55 2.38 -0.41 8.60
N LEU A 56 3.16 0.66 8.45
CA LEU A 56 3.99 0.88 7.28
C LEU A 56 5.13 -0.15 7.17
N GLY A 57 5.63 -0.65 8.30
CA GLY A 57 6.62 -1.73 8.35
C GLY A 57 6.06 -3.15 8.24
N ASP A 58 4.74 -3.32 8.14
CA ASP A 58 4.09 -4.63 7.96
C ASP A 58 4.12 -5.04 6.48
N GLU A 59 4.48 -6.28 6.17
CA GLU A 59 4.49 -6.78 4.77
C GLU A 59 3.13 -6.66 4.09
N GLN A 60 2.04 -6.71 4.87
CA GLN A 60 0.68 -6.53 4.39
C GLN A 60 0.44 -5.12 3.84
N HIS A 61 1.25 -4.12 4.22
CA HIS A 61 1.21 -2.79 3.63
C HIS A 61 1.50 -2.85 2.13
N GLY A 62 2.60 -3.50 1.73
CA GLY A 62 2.93 -3.69 0.31
C GLY A 62 1.87 -4.48 -0.44
N VAL A 63 1.24 -5.47 0.19
CA VAL A 63 0.11 -6.22 -0.41
C VAL A 63 -1.08 -5.30 -0.69
N ASN A 64 -1.50 -4.51 0.29
CA ASN A 64 -2.64 -3.60 0.14
C ASN A 64 -2.34 -2.46 -0.82
N TYR A 65 -1.14 -1.87 -0.79
CA TYR A 65 -0.79 -0.74 -1.65
C TYR A 65 -0.51 -1.17 -3.09
N ALA A 66 0.06 -2.36 -3.32
CA ALA A 66 0.29 -2.91 -4.65
C ALA A 66 -1.00 -3.00 -5.48
N ARG A 67 -2.17 -3.26 -4.84
CA ARG A 67 -3.45 -3.32 -5.55
C ARG A 67 -3.74 -2.02 -6.30
N HIS A 68 -3.44 -0.87 -5.70
CA HIS A 68 -3.71 0.43 -6.32
C HIS A 68 -2.87 0.64 -7.57
N TRP A 69 -1.61 0.22 -7.53
CA TRP A 69 -0.72 0.27 -8.69
C TRP A 69 -1.18 -0.67 -9.80
N LEU A 70 -1.49 -1.92 -9.43
CA LEU A 70 -1.88 -2.98 -10.34
C LEU A 70 -3.26 -2.73 -10.98
N ASP A 71 -4.21 -2.16 -10.24
CA ASP A 71 -5.52 -1.75 -10.75
C ASP A 71 -5.36 -0.67 -11.84
N LEU A 72 -4.50 0.32 -11.61
CA LEU A 72 -4.22 1.37 -12.61
C LEU A 72 -3.60 0.81 -13.89
N LEU A 73 -2.74 -0.20 -13.77
CA LEU A 73 -2.09 -0.85 -14.90
C LEU A 73 -2.86 -2.07 -15.42
N ARG A 74 -4.13 -2.23 -15.00
CA ARG A 74 -5.05 -3.24 -15.53
C ARG A 74 -4.54 -4.67 -15.36
N TYR A 75 -3.91 -4.95 -14.22
CA TYR A 75 -3.45 -6.28 -13.85
C TYR A 75 -4.61 -7.29 -13.92
N VAL A 76 -4.40 -8.38 -14.67
CA VAL A 76 -5.36 -9.46 -14.95
C VAL A 76 -6.68 -9.03 -15.61
N ASP A 77 -6.77 -7.80 -16.15
CA ASP A 77 -7.82 -7.49 -17.11
C ASP A 77 -7.64 -8.38 -18.34
N THR A 78 -8.72 -9.07 -18.74
CA THR A 78 -8.71 -9.89 -19.93
C THR A 78 -9.83 -9.51 -20.88
N ASP A 79 -9.51 -9.41 -22.15
CA ASP A 79 -10.49 -9.33 -23.23
C ASP A 79 -10.08 -10.24 -24.40
N GLU A 80 -10.83 -10.19 -25.50
CA GLU A 80 -10.61 -11.03 -26.67
C GLU A 80 -9.25 -10.77 -27.37
N HIS A 81 -8.62 -9.62 -27.12
CA HIS A 81 -7.32 -9.20 -27.67
C HIS A 81 -6.20 -9.21 -26.62
N MET A 82 -6.53 -9.35 -25.33
CA MET A 82 -5.58 -9.31 -24.21
C MET A 82 -5.82 -10.47 -23.23
N PRO A 83 -5.45 -11.72 -23.58
CA PRO A 83 -5.54 -12.83 -22.63
C PRO A 83 -4.53 -12.66 -21.49
N ALA A 84 -4.91 -13.07 -20.27
CA ALA A 84 -3.98 -13.04 -19.13
C ALA A 84 -2.77 -13.94 -19.40
N TYR A 85 -1.57 -13.35 -19.29
CA TYR A 85 -0.32 -14.07 -19.49
C TYR A 85 -0.08 -15.12 -18.41
N THR A 86 0.46 -16.28 -18.82
CA THR A 86 0.81 -17.35 -17.87
C THR A 86 1.99 -16.90 -17.01
N GLY A 87 1.76 -16.72 -15.71
CA GLY A 87 2.81 -16.24 -14.79
C GLY A 87 2.74 -14.75 -14.46
N ILE A 88 1.71 -14.03 -14.91
CA ILE A 88 1.47 -12.61 -14.60
C ILE A 88 1.52 -12.29 -13.09
N TYR A 89 1.18 -13.27 -12.24
CA TYR A 89 1.30 -13.12 -10.78
C TYR A 89 2.71 -12.76 -10.31
N ARG A 90 3.76 -13.09 -11.07
CA ARG A 90 5.14 -12.71 -10.75
C ARG A 90 5.35 -11.21 -10.78
N TRP A 91 4.60 -10.49 -11.61
CA TRP A 91 4.60 -9.03 -11.60
C TRP A 91 3.93 -8.47 -10.36
N ARG A 92 2.79 -9.03 -9.93
CA ARG A 92 2.19 -8.70 -8.64
C ARG A 92 3.19 -8.91 -7.50
N GLU A 93 3.82 -10.08 -7.43
CA GLU A 93 4.83 -10.36 -6.40
C GLU A 93 5.98 -9.35 -6.45
N TRP A 94 6.47 -9.02 -7.66
CA TRP A 94 7.52 -8.02 -7.82
C TRP A 94 7.10 -6.65 -7.28
N VAL A 95 5.89 -6.17 -7.59
CA VAL A 95 5.38 -4.88 -7.10
C VAL A 95 5.25 -4.89 -5.58
N ILE A 96 4.69 -5.95 -4.99
CA ILE A 96 4.58 -6.12 -3.53
C ILE A 96 5.97 -6.05 -2.88
N HIS A 97 6.94 -6.80 -3.40
CA HIS A 97 8.31 -6.81 -2.87
C HIS A 97 9.01 -5.48 -3.05
N ALA A 98 8.80 -4.78 -4.17
CA ALA A 98 9.40 -3.48 -4.43
C ALA A 98 8.90 -2.42 -3.44
N LEU A 99 7.61 -2.44 -3.10
CA LEU A 99 7.04 -1.56 -2.08
C LEU A 99 7.55 -1.89 -0.68
N ASN A 100 7.54 -3.18 -0.28
CA ASN A 100 7.98 -3.60 1.05
C ASN A 100 9.47 -3.38 1.32
N ARG A 101 10.31 -3.35 0.28
CA ARG A 101 11.75 -3.03 0.39
C ARG A 101 12.07 -1.54 0.28
N ASP A 102 11.05 -0.69 0.19
CA ASP A 102 11.17 0.75 -0.02
C ASP A 102 12.06 1.09 -1.23
N LEU A 103 11.79 0.43 -2.37
CA LEU A 103 12.55 0.68 -3.61
C LEU A 103 12.36 2.14 -4.03
N PRO A 104 13.45 2.91 -4.26
CA PRO A 104 13.35 4.29 -4.70
C PRO A 104 12.46 4.43 -5.93
N TYR A 105 11.58 5.43 -5.92
CA TYR A 105 10.54 5.59 -6.94
C TYR A 105 11.11 5.68 -8.37
N ASP A 106 12.25 6.34 -8.56
CA ASP A 106 12.94 6.41 -9.85
C ASP A 106 13.39 5.03 -10.35
N GLN A 107 13.91 4.19 -9.46
CA GLN A 107 14.29 2.81 -9.78
C GLN A 107 13.06 1.93 -10.02
N PHE A 108 12.00 2.13 -9.24
CA PHE A 108 10.73 1.43 -9.41
C PHE A 108 10.14 1.70 -10.80
N VAL A 109 9.95 2.96 -11.18
CA VAL A 109 9.41 3.34 -12.49
C VAL A 109 10.34 2.90 -13.61
N LYS A 110 11.66 3.05 -13.46
CA LYS A 110 12.63 2.56 -14.44
C LYS A 110 12.50 1.06 -14.68
N SER A 111 12.32 0.27 -13.63
CA SER A 111 12.11 -1.18 -13.74
C SER A 111 10.78 -1.51 -14.43
N GLN A 112 9.70 -0.77 -14.12
CA GLN A 112 8.40 -0.94 -14.77
C GLN A 112 8.41 -0.62 -16.27
N LEU A 113 9.31 0.28 -16.72
CA LEU A 113 9.40 0.72 -18.12
C LEU A 113 10.43 -0.04 -18.94
N LEU A 114 11.54 -0.48 -18.33
CA LEU A 114 12.73 -1.00 -19.02
C LEU A 114 13.19 -2.36 -18.49
N GLY A 115 12.39 -3.04 -17.66
CA GLY A 115 12.80 -4.26 -16.97
C GLY A 115 13.21 -5.40 -17.91
N ASP A 116 12.65 -5.44 -19.12
CA ASP A 116 13.02 -6.36 -20.20
C ASP A 116 14.39 -6.05 -20.84
N LEU A 117 14.88 -4.81 -20.68
CA LEU A 117 16.17 -4.33 -21.18
C LEU A 117 17.27 -4.33 -20.11
N MET A 118 16.94 -4.74 -18.88
CA MET A 118 17.88 -4.78 -17.76
C MET A 118 18.60 -6.14 -17.70
N ASP A 119 19.89 -6.12 -17.35
CA ASP A 119 20.75 -7.31 -17.18
C ASP A 119 20.44 -8.10 -15.88
N ASP A 120 19.23 -7.96 -15.34
CA ASP A 120 18.74 -8.64 -14.15
C ASP A 120 17.51 -9.50 -14.50
N PRO A 121 17.60 -10.84 -14.39
CA PRO A 121 16.46 -11.72 -14.64
C PRO A 121 15.23 -11.40 -13.78
N ALA A 122 15.40 -10.82 -12.60
CA ALA A 122 14.28 -10.40 -11.74
C ALA A 122 13.59 -9.13 -12.24
N ALA A 123 14.30 -8.29 -13.01
CA ALA A 123 13.72 -7.07 -13.61
C ALA A 123 12.74 -7.40 -14.74
N MET A 124 12.85 -8.56 -15.38
CA MET A 124 11.85 -9.04 -16.35
C MET A 124 10.45 -9.16 -15.71
N PHE A 125 10.35 -9.49 -14.43
CA PHE A 125 9.05 -9.55 -13.77
C PHE A 125 8.46 -8.17 -13.43
N ALA A 126 9.20 -7.08 -13.62
CA ALA A 126 8.73 -5.73 -13.33
C ALA A 126 7.78 -5.17 -14.41
N VAL A 127 7.77 -5.73 -15.63
CA VAL A 127 7.09 -5.10 -16.78
C VAL A 127 5.68 -5.64 -17.07
N GLY A 128 5.24 -6.70 -16.38
CA GLY A 128 3.85 -7.16 -16.43
C GLY A 128 3.42 -7.92 -17.71
N PHE A 129 4.37 -8.26 -18.58
CA PHE A 129 4.17 -9.05 -19.81
C PHE A 129 5.23 -10.14 -19.97
#